data_AF-A0A7C2TZE7-F1
#
_entry.id   AF-A0A7C2TZE7-F1
#
_cell.length_a   1.000
_cell.length_b   1.000
_cell.length_c   1.000
_cell.angle_alpha   90.00
_cell.angle_beta   90.00
_cell.angle_gamma   90.00
#
_symmetry.space_group_name_H-M   'P 1'
#
loop_
_entity.id
_entity.type
_entity.pdbx_description
1 polymer ?
#
loop_
_entity_poly.entity_id
_entity_poly.type
_entity_poly.pdbx_seq_one_letter_code
_entity_poly.pdbx_strand_id
1 'polypeptide(L)'
;MKKILPLFGFMFGLFTLPTWSQPNPSKLKIFISVDMEGIGGVVHGDQTSASGGEYNRARKLMVEEVNAAIAGALEAGATEILVNDSHGSMRNILLEDLRPPAQLLSNFFKPMGMMQGLDQTFNAVFFIGYHAKAGSAVGVLAHTGSSTIVDLKINGVSVGEGGMNIFAAGALGVPVVLVTGDQETVAQTRQLINNVEGVIVKEAIGTNAAKFMQPEEARKLIRDGARDALRRLKEFKPYRLASPYKFEITFSTTAHADIAEQIPTVTRQDAKTISYTTSDYLSGYRLLRVLYRYLRAD
;
A
#
# COMPACT_ATOMS: atom_id res chain seq x y z
N MET A 1 -34.99 46.51 -58.44
CA MET A 1 -34.47 47.35 -57.34
C MET A 1 -34.63 46.61 -56.02
N LYS A 2 -33.58 46.62 -55.19
CA LYS A 2 -33.49 46.20 -53.79
C LYS A 2 -33.63 44.69 -53.47
N LYS A 3 -32.45 44.10 -53.21
CA LYS A 3 -32.22 42.89 -52.43
C LYS A 3 -32.80 43.05 -51.01
N ILE A 4 -33.50 42.04 -50.49
CA ILE A 4 -33.64 41.80 -49.05
C ILE A 4 -33.40 40.30 -48.81
N LEU A 5 -32.35 40.02 -48.05
CA LEU A 5 -31.84 38.71 -47.66
C LEU A 5 -32.65 38.18 -46.46
N PRO A 6 -32.91 36.87 -46.31
CA PRO A 6 -33.59 36.35 -45.13
C PRO A 6 -32.64 36.34 -43.92
N LEU A 7 -33.11 36.89 -42.80
CA LEU A 7 -32.43 36.89 -41.51
C LEU A 7 -32.60 35.50 -40.87
N PHE A 8 -31.58 34.63 -40.99
CA PHE A 8 -31.50 33.40 -40.22
C PHE A 8 -31.11 33.74 -38.78
N GLY A 9 -32.05 33.56 -37.85
CA GLY A 9 -31.78 33.64 -36.41
C GLY A 9 -30.93 32.44 -35.96
N PHE A 10 -29.64 32.66 -35.74
CA PHE A 10 -28.78 31.70 -35.05
C PHE A 10 -29.01 31.86 -33.54
N MET A 11 -29.76 30.94 -32.93
CA MET A 11 -29.74 30.76 -31.48
C MET A 11 -28.35 30.28 -31.06
N PHE A 12 -27.53 31.18 -30.51
CA PHE A 12 -26.37 30.79 -29.72
C PHE A 12 -26.86 30.16 -28.41
N GLY A 13 -27.00 28.84 -28.40
CA GLY A 13 -27.07 28.10 -27.15
C GLY A 13 -25.76 28.31 -26.39
N LEU A 14 -25.84 28.90 -25.20
CA LEU A 14 -24.72 28.88 -24.25
C LEU A 14 -24.46 27.41 -23.88
N PHE A 15 -23.50 26.79 -24.56
CA PHE A 15 -22.85 25.58 -24.06
C PHE A 15 -22.00 26.01 -22.87
N THR A 16 -22.54 25.83 -21.66
CA THR A 16 -21.73 25.83 -20.44
C THR A 16 -20.78 24.65 -20.54
N LEU A 17 -19.52 24.92 -20.88
CA LEU A 17 -18.45 23.95 -20.72
C LEU A 17 -18.50 23.41 -19.28
N PRO A 18 -18.34 22.10 -19.05
CA PRO A 18 -18.25 21.57 -17.71
C PRO A 18 -17.06 22.25 -17.04
N THR A 19 -17.35 23.08 -16.03
CA THR A 19 -16.33 23.65 -15.17
C THR A 19 -15.73 22.48 -14.42
N TRP A 20 -14.53 22.05 -14.83
CA TRP A 20 -13.68 21.21 -14.01
C TRP A 20 -13.52 21.93 -12.67
N SER A 21 -14.12 21.37 -11.62
CA SER A 21 -13.97 21.92 -10.29
C SER A 21 -12.49 21.87 -9.94
N GLN A 22 -11.91 23.04 -9.67
CA GLN A 22 -10.58 23.11 -9.10
C GLN A 22 -10.61 22.36 -7.77
N PRO A 23 -9.60 21.52 -7.45
CA PRO A 23 -9.56 20.81 -6.18
C PRO A 23 -9.66 21.81 -5.03
N ASN A 24 -10.65 21.60 -4.17
CA ASN A 24 -10.89 22.44 -3.00
C ASN A 24 -9.65 22.36 -2.07
N PRO A 25 -8.95 23.47 -1.79
CA PRO A 25 -7.68 23.43 -1.05
C PRO A 25 -7.81 23.17 0.46
N SER A 26 -8.85 22.48 0.95
CA SER A 26 -9.21 22.48 2.37
C SER A 26 -9.46 21.14 3.06
N LYS A 27 -9.22 19.99 2.41
CA LYS A 27 -9.39 18.69 3.07
C LYS A 27 -8.14 17.84 3.00
N LEU A 28 -7.47 17.67 4.14
CA LEU A 28 -6.34 16.77 4.29
C LEU A 28 -6.86 15.32 4.38
N LYS A 29 -6.73 14.59 3.28
CA LYS A 29 -7.23 13.22 3.09
C LYS A 29 -6.09 12.20 3.16
N ILE A 30 -6.20 11.26 4.09
CA ILE A 30 -5.14 10.29 4.41
C ILE A 30 -5.59 8.88 4.05
N PHE A 31 -4.72 8.15 3.34
CA PHE A 31 -4.89 6.73 3.10
C PHE A 31 -3.98 5.94 4.03
N ILE A 32 -4.52 4.96 4.72
CA ILE A 32 -3.75 4.08 5.60
C ILE A 32 -3.86 2.67 5.04
N SER A 33 -2.75 2.12 4.55
CA SER A 33 -2.65 0.69 4.29
C SER A 33 -2.07 0.03 5.53
N VAL A 34 -2.76 -0.97 6.07
CA VAL A 34 -2.37 -1.64 7.31
C VAL A 34 -2.17 -3.12 7.11
N ASP A 35 -1.00 -3.58 7.52
CA ASP A 35 -0.58 -4.97 7.50
C ASP A 35 -0.28 -5.46 8.93
N MET A 36 -0.04 -6.77 9.14
CA MET A 36 -0.02 -7.35 10.49
C MET A 36 1.37 -7.78 10.98
N GLU A 37 2.20 -8.29 10.08
CA GLU A 37 3.51 -8.86 10.38
C GLU A 37 4.43 -7.87 11.07
N GLY A 38 4.32 -6.57 10.75
CA GLY A 38 5.12 -5.48 11.29
C GLY A 38 4.60 -4.87 12.59
N ILE A 39 3.39 -5.21 13.03
CA ILE A 39 2.77 -4.65 14.24
C ILE A 39 3.60 -4.97 15.49
N GLY A 40 3.64 -4.04 16.44
CA GLY A 40 4.26 -4.22 17.75
C GLY A 40 3.63 -5.39 18.51
N GLY A 41 4.47 -6.30 18.99
CA GLY A 41 4.03 -7.54 19.67
C GLY A 41 3.80 -8.73 18.74
N VAL A 42 3.89 -8.59 17.41
CA VAL A 42 3.80 -9.69 16.42
C VAL A 42 5.20 -10.20 16.04
N VAL A 43 5.42 -11.51 16.09
CA VAL A 43 6.67 -12.19 15.68
C VAL A 43 6.46 -13.55 15.01
N HIS A 44 5.29 -14.16 15.16
CA HIS A 44 5.02 -15.52 14.68
C HIS A 44 3.73 -15.62 13.86
N GLY A 45 3.65 -16.63 12.99
CA GLY A 45 2.48 -16.90 12.15
C GLY A 45 1.18 -17.18 12.91
N ASP A 46 1.25 -17.64 14.15
CA ASP A 46 0.05 -17.82 15.02
C ASP A 46 -0.63 -16.49 15.38
N GLN A 47 0.09 -15.38 15.22
CA GLN A 47 -0.43 -14.04 15.44
C GLN A 47 -0.98 -13.45 14.14
N THR A 48 -0.59 -13.96 12.98
CA THR A 48 -1.01 -13.45 11.66
C THR A 48 -2.03 -14.36 10.95
N SER A 49 -2.29 -15.57 11.45
CA SER A 49 -3.29 -16.48 10.88
C SER A 49 -4.60 -16.49 11.66
N ALA A 50 -5.74 -16.47 10.98
CA ALA A 50 -7.05 -16.62 11.61
C ALA A 50 -7.27 -17.94 12.36
N SER A 51 -6.45 -18.96 12.07
CA SER A 51 -6.44 -20.24 12.80
C SER A 51 -5.50 -20.25 14.01
N GLY A 52 -4.68 -19.20 14.18
CA GLY A 52 -3.67 -19.11 15.23
C GLY A 52 -4.28 -18.67 16.56
N GLY A 53 -3.77 -19.24 17.66
CA GLY A 53 -4.30 -18.98 19.01
C GLY A 53 -4.16 -17.53 19.49
N GLU A 54 -3.15 -16.81 18.98
CA GLU A 54 -2.84 -15.43 19.40
C GLU A 54 -3.39 -14.36 18.44
N TYR A 55 -4.08 -14.76 17.37
CA TYR A 55 -4.53 -13.86 16.32
C TYR A 55 -5.49 -12.77 16.81
N ASN A 56 -6.42 -13.07 17.71
CA ASN A 56 -7.33 -12.06 18.25
C ASN A 56 -6.60 -10.98 19.07
N ARG A 57 -5.54 -11.37 19.79
CA ARG A 57 -4.68 -10.41 20.49
C ARG A 57 -3.92 -9.55 19.48
N ALA A 58 -3.38 -10.15 18.42
CA ALA A 58 -2.67 -9.43 17.36
C ALA A 58 -3.57 -8.42 16.63
N ARG A 59 -4.81 -8.79 16.32
CA ARG A 59 -5.82 -7.88 15.74
C ARG A 59 -6.10 -6.66 16.62
N LYS A 60 -6.17 -6.86 17.94
CA LYS A 60 -6.34 -5.77 18.89
C LYS A 60 -5.13 -4.83 18.87
N LEU A 61 -3.91 -5.37 18.88
CA LEU A 61 -2.69 -4.57 18.76
C LEU A 61 -2.65 -3.80 17.42
N MET A 62 -3.03 -4.45 16.33
CA MET A 62 -3.10 -3.88 14.98
C MET A 62 -4.02 -2.66 14.92
N VAL A 63 -5.27 -2.79 15.39
CA VAL A 63 -6.22 -1.66 15.36
C VAL A 63 -5.80 -0.54 16.31
N GLU A 64 -5.17 -0.86 17.44
CA GLU A 64 -4.66 0.17 18.37
C GLU A 64 -3.49 0.99 17.78
N GLU A 65 -2.60 0.37 17.00
CA GLU A 65 -1.55 1.08 16.25
C GLU A 65 -2.14 1.94 15.12
N VAL A 66 -3.13 1.43 14.38
CA VAL A 66 -3.88 2.22 13.39
C VAL A 66 -4.58 3.41 14.04
N ASN A 67 -5.23 3.21 15.19
CA ASN A 67 -5.91 4.28 15.92
C ASN A 67 -4.94 5.35 16.42
N ALA A 68 -3.70 4.99 16.73
CA ALA A 68 -2.65 5.94 17.05
C ALA A 68 -2.24 6.78 15.83
N ALA A 69 -2.07 6.15 14.66
CA ALA A 69 -1.80 6.86 13.41
C ALA A 69 -2.96 7.81 13.03
N ILE A 70 -4.22 7.36 13.20
CA ILE A 70 -5.42 8.19 13.01
C ILE A 70 -5.39 9.38 13.97
N ALA A 71 -5.09 9.18 15.24
CA ALA A 71 -5.02 10.28 16.21
C ALA A 71 -3.96 11.33 15.81
N GLY A 72 -2.78 10.89 15.39
CA GLY A 72 -1.72 11.78 14.90
C GLY A 72 -2.13 12.53 13.63
N ALA A 73 -2.84 11.85 12.72
CA ALA A 73 -3.39 12.48 11.52
C ALA A 73 -4.41 13.57 11.86
N LEU A 74 -5.33 13.30 12.78
CA LEU A 74 -6.32 14.27 13.24
C LEU A 74 -5.65 15.47 13.94
N GLU A 75 -4.62 15.25 14.75
CA GLU A 75 -3.81 16.31 15.37
C GLU A 75 -3.11 17.21 14.34
N ALA A 76 -2.80 16.68 13.15
CA ALA A 76 -2.25 17.43 12.02
C ALA A 76 -3.33 18.05 11.11
N GLY A 77 -4.61 17.91 11.45
CA GLY A 77 -5.73 18.51 10.71
C GLY A 77 -6.30 17.64 9.60
N ALA A 78 -6.07 16.32 9.61
CA ALA A 78 -6.74 15.40 8.69
C ALA A 78 -8.26 15.46 8.88
N THR A 79 -9.00 15.53 7.78
CA THR A 79 -10.47 15.61 7.79
C THR A 79 -11.14 14.37 7.24
N GLU A 80 -10.41 13.57 6.45
CA GLU A 80 -10.91 12.34 5.82
C GLU A 80 -9.82 11.27 5.92
N ILE A 81 -10.17 10.10 6.43
CA ILE A 81 -9.22 9.00 6.64
C ILE A 81 -9.85 7.70 6.13
N LEU A 82 -9.16 7.03 5.21
CA LEU A 82 -9.54 5.73 4.69
C LEU A 82 -8.51 4.69 5.12
N VAL A 83 -8.94 3.72 5.90
CA VAL A 83 -8.12 2.59 6.35
C VAL A 83 -8.42 1.40 5.46
N ASN A 84 -7.39 0.85 4.83
CA ASN A 84 -7.46 -0.34 4.01
C ASN A 84 -6.75 -1.48 4.72
N ASP A 85 -7.54 -2.41 5.26
CA ASP A 85 -7.01 -3.65 5.83
C ASP A 85 -6.32 -4.46 4.74
N SER A 86 -5.04 -4.74 4.89
CA SER A 86 -4.17 -5.24 3.82
C SER A 86 -3.52 -6.58 4.13
N HIS A 87 -3.81 -7.17 5.29
CA HIS A 87 -3.23 -8.43 5.72
C HIS A 87 -4.11 -9.65 5.40
N GLY A 88 -3.55 -10.70 4.79
CA GLY A 88 -4.19 -12.01 4.69
C GLY A 88 -5.62 -12.00 4.11
N SER A 89 -6.64 -12.23 4.96
CA SER A 89 -8.06 -12.16 4.55
C SER A 89 -8.60 -10.74 4.39
N MET A 90 -7.85 -9.75 4.86
CA MET A 90 -8.16 -8.32 4.92
C MET A 90 -9.45 -8.02 5.72
N ARG A 91 -9.77 -8.87 6.70
CA ARG A 91 -10.95 -8.78 7.59
C ARG A 91 -10.52 -8.82 9.07
N ASN A 92 -9.37 -8.21 9.34
CA ASN A 92 -8.69 -8.23 10.63
C ASN A 92 -9.26 -7.13 11.53
N ILE A 93 -9.41 -5.91 11.02
CA ILE A 93 -9.94 -4.79 11.81
C ILE A 93 -11.45 -4.94 12.00
N LEU A 94 -11.91 -4.91 13.25
CA LEU A 94 -13.32 -4.76 13.60
C LEU A 94 -13.70 -3.29 13.46
N LEU A 95 -14.83 -3.01 12.81
CA LEU A 95 -15.25 -1.65 12.50
C LEU A 95 -15.55 -0.84 13.77
N GLU A 96 -16.12 -1.50 14.78
CA GLU A 96 -16.45 -0.93 16.09
C GLU A 96 -15.23 -0.55 16.93
N ASP A 97 -14.06 -1.14 16.65
CA ASP A 97 -12.80 -0.81 17.32
C ASP A 97 -12.03 0.32 16.61
N LEU A 98 -12.44 0.67 15.37
CA LEU A 98 -11.76 1.69 14.58
C LEU A 98 -12.19 3.10 14.98
N ARG A 99 -11.22 3.99 15.17
CA ARG A 99 -11.45 5.36 15.61
C ARG A 99 -12.22 6.20 14.57
N PRO A 100 -13.36 6.81 14.94
CA PRO A 100 -14.02 7.81 14.09
C PRO A 100 -13.14 9.05 13.87
N PRO A 101 -13.21 9.73 12.70
CA PRO A 101 -14.15 9.52 11.59
C PRO A 101 -13.61 8.57 10.50
N ALA A 102 -12.65 7.68 10.79
CA ALA A 102 -12.06 6.82 9.78
C ALA A 102 -13.06 5.83 9.16
N GLN A 103 -12.91 5.57 7.88
CA GLN A 103 -13.66 4.55 7.13
C GLN A 103 -12.80 3.30 6.93
N LEU A 104 -13.42 2.12 6.87
CA LEU A 104 -12.72 0.85 6.71
C LEU A 104 -13.04 0.20 5.35
N LEU A 105 -12.00 -0.18 4.62
CA LEU A 105 -12.06 -1.10 3.49
C LEU A 105 -11.61 -2.49 3.93
N SER A 106 -12.56 -3.41 3.94
CA SER A 106 -12.38 -4.79 4.37
C SER A 106 -12.55 -5.78 3.21
N ASN A 107 -12.06 -7.00 3.40
CA ASN A 107 -12.03 -8.14 2.49
C ASN A 107 -10.93 -8.13 1.42
N PHE A 108 -10.34 -9.30 1.15
CA PHE A 108 -9.24 -9.42 0.22
C PHE A 108 -9.65 -9.36 -1.25
N PHE A 109 -10.92 -9.53 -1.62
CA PHE A 109 -11.39 -9.50 -3.02
C PHE A 109 -11.33 -8.12 -3.71
N LYS A 110 -10.77 -7.12 -3.03
CA LYS A 110 -10.51 -5.78 -3.56
C LYS A 110 -9.57 -5.84 -4.79
N PRO A 111 -9.95 -5.31 -5.96
CA PRO A 111 -9.12 -5.36 -7.18
C PRO A 111 -7.70 -4.83 -6.98
N MET A 112 -7.55 -3.75 -6.22
CA MET A 112 -6.26 -3.12 -5.91
C MET A 112 -5.64 -3.59 -4.58
N GLY A 113 -6.16 -4.65 -3.95
CA GLY A 113 -5.58 -5.26 -2.75
C GLY A 113 -5.21 -4.27 -1.65
N MET A 114 -3.91 -4.18 -1.35
CA MET A 114 -3.34 -3.34 -0.29
C MET A 114 -3.47 -1.83 -0.57
N MET A 115 -3.78 -1.46 -1.81
CA MET A 115 -3.90 -0.06 -2.26
C MET A 115 -5.33 0.27 -2.73
N GLN A 116 -6.32 -0.53 -2.33
CA GLN A 116 -7.72 -0.27 -2.70
C GLN A 116 -8.24 1.02 -2.10
N GLY A 117 -8.93 1.81 -2.93
CA GLY A 117 -9.55 3.07 -2.52
C GLY A 117 -8.63 4.27 -2.56
N LEU A 118 -7.31 4.08 -2.75
CA LEU A 118 -6.39 5.17 -3.04
C LEU A 118 -6.68 5.75 -4.43
N ASP A 119 -6.69 7.08 -4.53
CA ASP A 119 -6.79 7.83 -5.78
C ASP A 119 -6.00 9.16 -5.67
N GLN A 120 -6.03 9.97 -6.73
CA GLN A 120 -5.30 11.24 -6.81
C GLN A 120 -5.83 12.33 -5.84
N THR A 121 -6.96 12.11 -5.16
CA THR A 121 -7.53 13.08 -4.20
C THR A 121 -6.91 12.98 -2.81
N PHE A 122 -6.14 11.91 -2.54
CA PHE A 122 -5.43 11.74 -1.28
C PHE A 122 -4.16 12.58 -1.25
N ASN A 123 -3.82 13.07 -0.05
CA ASN A 123 -2.63 13.88 0.15
C ASN A 123 -1.43 13.07 0.62
N ALA A 124 -1.66 11.95 1.33
CA ALA A 124 -0.60 11.12 1.86
C ALA A 124 -1.05 9.67 2.05
N VAL A 125 -0.07 8.77 1.99
CA VAL A 125 -0.20 7.37 2.35
C VAL A 125 0.62 7.07 3.60
N PHE A 126 0.01 6.35 4.53
CA PHE A 126 0.68 5.71 5.66
C PHE A 126 0.69 4.19 5.45
N PHE A 127 1.84 3.58 5.71
CA PHE A 127 2.01 2.13 5.83
C PHE A 127 2.17 1.76 7.28
N ILE A 128 1.19 1.06 7.84
CA ILE A 128 1.17 0.65 9.24
C ILE A 128 1.37 -0.87 9.33
N GLY A 129 2.23 -1.32 10.24
CA GLY A 129 2.51 -2.75 10.42
C GLY A 129 3.13 -3.47 9.23
N TYR A 130 3.86 -2.77 8.36
CA TYR A 130 4.53 -3.38 7.21
C TYR A 130 5.77 -4.18 7.62
N HIS A 131 6.21 -5.09 6.76
CA HIS A 131 7.37 -5.95 6.98
C HIS A 131 8.38 -5.91 5.82
N ALA A 132 9.57 -6.48 6.07
CA ALA A 132 10.63 -6.59 5.07
C ALA A 132 10.27 -7.60 3.95
N LYS A 133 10.85 -7.39 2.76
CA LYS A 133 10.60 -8.23 1.58
C LYS A 133 11.16 -9.66 1.71
N ALA A 134 10.69 -10.58 0.87
CA ALA A 134 11.28 -11.90 0.73
C ALA A 134 12.79 -11.85 0.44
N GLY A 135 13.54 -12.79 1.03
CA GLY A 135 14.99 -12.89 0.88
C GLY A 135 15.80 -11.86 1.69
N SER A 136 15.16 -11.11 2.59
CA SER A 136 15.88 -10.23 3.52
C SER A 136 16.63 -11.06 4.57
N ALA A 137 17.87 -10.65 4.89
CA ALA A 137 18.70 -11.35 5.88
C ALA A 137 18.17 -11.22 7.31
N VAL A 138 17.45 -10.14 7.58
CA VAL A 138 16.76 -9.82 8.83
C VAL A 138 15.38 -9.26 8.46
N GLY A 139 14.43 -9.27 9.39
CA GLY A 139 13.08 -8.76 9.19
C GLY A 139 12.05 -9.80 9.63
N VAL A 140 11.24 -9.45 10.63
CA VAL A 140 10.25 -10.36 11.21
C VAL A 140 9.25 -10.76 10.13
N LEU A 141 9.04 -12.07 9.96
CA LEU A 141 8.10 -12.65 9.00
C LEU A 141 8.31 -12.13 7.56
N ALA A 142 9.56 -11.83 7.19
CA ALA A 142 9.89 -11.27 5.89
C ALA A 142 9.44 -12.16 4.73
N HIS A 143 8.57 -11.62 3.87
CA HIS A 143 8.05 -12.29 2.68
C HIS A 143 7.57 -11.27 1.64
N THR A 144 7.06 -11.75 0.51
CA THR A 144 6.39 -10.93 -0.50
C THR A 144 5.17 -11.70 -1.01
N GLY A 145 3.98 -11.12 -0.95
CA GLY A 145 2.76 -11.76 -1.43
C GLY A 145 2.35 -12.98 -0.59
N SER A 146 2.19 -14.15 -1.21
CA SER A 146 1.73 -15.38 -0.52
C SER A 146 2.86 -16.26 0.02
N SER A 147 4.03 -15.69 0.31
CA SER A 147 5.26 -16.43 0.69
C SER A 147 5.79 -17.39 -0.37
N THR A 148 5.20 -17.40 -1.57
CA THR A 148 5.63 -18.18 -2.73
C THR A 148 6.62 -17.42 -3.62
N ILE A 149 6.77 -16.11 -3.41
CA ILE A 149 7.71 -15.26 -4.13
C ILE A 149 9.05 -15.25 -3.39
N VAL A 150 10.11 -15.58 -4.12
CA VAL A 150 11.50 -15.47 -3.68
C VAL A 150 12.03 -14.05 -3.93
N ASP A 151 11.72 -13.49 -5.09
CA ASP A 151 12.07 -12.10 -5.43
C ASP A 151 11.04 -11.51 -6.40
N LEU A 152 10.77 -10.21 -6.23
CA LEU A 152 9.97 -9.41 -7.14
C LEU A 152 10.82 -8.22 -7.58
N LYS A 153 11.05 -8.09 -8.88
CA LYS A 153 11.70 -6.90 -9.46
C LYS A 153 10.72 -6.13 -10.30
N ILE A 154 10.75 -4.81 -10.16
CA ILE A 154 10.00 -3.89 -11.01
C ILE A 154 11.02 -2.88 -11.57
N ASN A 155 11.17 -2.86 -12.89
CA ASN A 155 12.22 -2.11 -13.58
C ASN A 155 13.63 -2.37 -13.00
N GLY A 156 13.92 -3.64 -12.70
CA GLY A 156 15.20 -4.06 -12.14
C GLY A 156 15.39 -3.80 -10.64
N VAL A 157 14.47 -3.08 -9.98
CA VAL A 157 14.53 -2.82 -8.53
C VAL A 157 13.84 -3.96 -7.77
N SER A 158 14.61 -4.69 -6.95
CA SER A 158 14.07 -5.74 -6.06
C SER A 158 13.28 -5.11 -4.92
N VAL A 159 12.01 -5.50 -4.80
CA VAL A 159 11.04 -4.93 -3.85
C VAL A 159 10.18 -6.00 -3.20
N GLY A 160 9.66 -5.68 -2.01
CA GLY A 160 8.55 -6.41 -1.40
C GLY A 160 7.23 -5.68 -1.57
N GLU A 161 6.28 -6.00 -0.70
CA GLU A 161 4.96 -5.38 -0.70
C GLU A 161 5.03 -3.87 -0.46
N GLY A 162 5.88 -3.42 0.47
CA GLY A 162 6.17 -1.99 0.67
C GLY A 162 6.56 -1.27 -0.62
N GLY A 163 7.51 -1.83 -1.39
CA GLY A 163 7.99 -1.21 -2.61
C GLY A 163 6.97 -1.21 -3.75
N MET A 164 6.29 -2.33 -4.01
CA MET A 164 5.25 -2.37 -5.05
C MET A 164 4.07 -1.42 -4.74
N ASN A 165 3.76 -1.22 -3.44
CA ASN A 165 2.72 -0.32 -2.98
C ASN A 165 3.16 1.16 -3.05
N ILE A 166 4.45 1.46 -2.79
CA ILE A 166 5.02 2.79 -3.04
C ILE A 166 4.88 3.19 -4.50
N PHE A 167 5.19 2.28 -5.43
CA PHE A 167 5.04 2.55 -6.86
C PHE A 167 3.56 2.74 -7.26
N ALA A 168 2.63 2.00 -6.63
CA ALA A 168 1.20 2.19 -6.83
C ALA A 168 0.73 3.59 -6.38
N ALA A 169 1.15 4.01 -5.18
CA ALA A 169 0.88 5.35 -4.67
C ALA A 169 1.50 6.43 -5.57
N GLY A 170 2.73 6.22 -6.01
CA GLY A 170 3.43 7.08 -6.96
C GLY A 170 2.71 7.25 -8.29
N ALA A 171 2.22 6.16 -8.89
CA ALA A 171 1.42 6.18 -10.11
C ALA A 171 0.14 7.01 -9.95
N LEU A 172 -0.43 7.03 -8.74
CA LEU A 172 -1.57 7.87 -8.35
C LEU A 172 -1.15 9.27 -7.87
N GLY A 173 0.13 9.61 -7.89
CA GLY A 173 0.62 10.94 -7.49
C GLY A 173 0.53 11.24 -6.00
N VAL A 174 0.43 10.21 -5.14
CA VAL A 174 0.33 10.38 -3.69
C VAL A 174 1.63 9.93 -3.04
N PRO A 175 2.27 10.74 -2.18
CA PRO A 175 3.48 10.36 -1.47
C PRO A 175 3.18 9.38 -0.32
N VAL A 176 4.06 8.41 -0.12
CA VAL A 176 4.13 7.65 1.14
C VAL A 176 4.97 8.46 2.11
N VAL A 177 4.40 8.82 3.25
CA VAL A 177 5.05 9.75 4.21
C VAL A 177 5.35 9.12 5.55
N LEU A 178 4.69 8.01 5.88
CA LEU A 178 4.89 7.25 7.11
C LEU A 178 4.98 5.76 6.77
N VAL A 179 5.97 5.09 7.36
CA VAL A 179 6.06 3.63 7.42
C VAL A 179 6.35 3.20 8.85
N THR A 180 5.67 2.15 9.31
CA THR A 180 5.89 1.55 10.63
C THR A 180 6.15 0.05 10.48
N GLY A 181 7.08 -0.48 11.26
CA GLY A 181 7.43 -1.90 11.25
C GLY A 181 8.68 -2.16 12.10
N ASP A 182 9.48 -3.11 11.68
CA ASP A 182 10.83 -3.28 12.21
C ASP A 182 11.86 -2.36 11.52
N GLN A 183 13.11 -2.41 11.99
CA GLN A 183 14.19 -1.59 11.45
C GLN A 183 14.50 -1.87 9.98
N GLU A 184 14.34 -3.12 9.53
CA GLU A 184 14.61 -3.50 8.13
C GLU A 184 13.55 -2.93 7.21
N THR A 185 12.28 -3.00 7.61
CA THR A 185 11.15 -2.41 6.87
C THR A 185 11.36 -0.92 6.64
N VAL A 186 11.76 -0.19 7.68
CA VAL A 186 12.05 1.24 7.60
C VAL A 186 13.28 1.50 6.72
N ALA A 187 14.34 0.71 6.86
CA ALA A 187 15.56 0.82 6.05
C ALA A 187 15.28 0.61 4.56
N GLN A 188 14.57 -0.46 4.19
CA GLN A 188 14.19 -0.75 2.80
C GLN A 188 13.31 0.34 2.20
N THR A 189 12.38 0.89 2.98
CA THR A 189 11.55 2.01 2.54
C THR A 189 12.38 3.26 2.29
N ARG A 190 13.29 3.61 3.22
CA ARG A 190 14.20 4.76 3.06
C ARG A 190 15.15 4.58 1.88
N GLN A 191 15.66 3.38 1.65
CA GLN A 191 16.50 3.09 0.48
C GLN A 191 15.77 3.38 -0.83
N LEU A 192 14.44 3.19 -0.86
CA LEU A 192 13.64 3.39 -2.06
C LEU A 192 13.23 4.86 -2.29
N ILE A 193 12.75 5.55 -1.26
CA ILE A 193 12.16 6.90 -1.42
C ILE A 193 12.91 8.02 -0.69
N ASN A 194 14.03 7.71 -0.03
CA ASN A 194 14.91 8.58 0.77
C ASN A 194 14.21 9.30 1.94
N ASN A 195 13.20 10.12 1.66
CA ASN A 195 12.47 10.90 2.64
C ASN A 195 11.15 10.21 3.01
N VAL A 196 11.10 9.60 4.20
CA VAL A 196 9.92 8.99 4.81
C VAL A 196 10.04 9.07 6.33
N GLU A 197 8.95 9.36 7.04
CA GLU A 197 8.88 9.18 8.48
C GLU A 197 8.84 7.69 8.79
N GLY A 198 9.80 7.20 9.57
CA GLY A 198 10.00 5.78 9.80
C GLY A 198 9.92 5.48 11.29
N VAL A 199 8.89 4.73 11.70
CA VAL A 199 8.67 4.38 13.11
C VAL A 199 8.97 2.90 13.32
N ILE A 200 10.00 2.63 14.12
CA ILE A 200 10.42 1.26 14.47
C ILE A 200 9.69 0.87 15.77
N VAL A 201 8.78 -0.09 15.69
CA VAL A 201 7.98 -0.57 16.85
C VAL A 201 8.55 -1.84 17.48
N LYS A 202 9.52 -2.46 16.80
CA LYS A 202 10.26 -3.63 17.26
C LYS A 202 11.60 -3.74 16.57
N GLU A 203 12.54 -4.41 17.21
CA GLU A 203 13.86 -4.72 16.65
C GLU A 203 13.88 -6.20 16.26
N ALA A 204 13.97 -6.48 14.96
CA ALA A 204 14.13 -7.82 14.43
C ALA A 204 15.53 -8.35 14.75
N ILE A 205 15.63 -9.53 15.37
CA ILE A 205 16.88 -10.27 15.57
C ILE A 205 17.11 -11.20 14.36
N GLY A 206 16.02 -11.67 13.76
CA GLY A 206 15.98 -12.48 12.55
C GLY A 206 14.54 -12.52 12.03
N THR A 207 14.20 -13.54 11.26
CA THR A 207 12.84 -13.67 10.70
C THR A 207 11.78 -14.15 11.69
N ASN A 208 12.19 -14.70 12.83
CA ASN A 208 11.31 -15.36 13.80
C ASN A 208 11.56 -14.93 15.26
N ALA A 209 12.34 -13.86 15.46
CA ALA A 209 12.64 -13.35 16.79
C ALA A 209 12.75 -11.82 16.76
N ALA A 210 12.22 -11.17 17.78
CA ALA A 210 12.26 -9.72 17.91
C ALA A 210 12.31 -9.28 19.37
N LYS A 211 12.93 -8.12 19.59
CA LYS A 211 12.83 -7.37 20.84
C LYS A 211 11.75 -6.31 20.68
N PHE A 212 10.77 -6.34 21.57
CA PHE A 212 9.61 -5.47 21.48
C PHE A 212 9.72 -4.24 22.35
N MET A 213 9.17 -3.15 21.83
CA MET A 213 8.76 -2.00 22.62
C MET A 213 7.43 -2.30 23.33
N GLN A 214 7.17 -1.63 24.45
CA GLN A 214 5.85 -1.68 25.08
C GLN A 214 4.79 -1.08 24.15
N PRO A 215 3.58 -1.68 24.02
CA PRO A 215 2.56 -1.21 23.08
C PRO A 215 2.19 0.27 23.24
N GLU A 216 2.17 0.80 24.46
CA GLU A 216 1.90 2.22 24.71
C GLU A 216 2.95 3.15 24.08
N GLU A 217 4.23 2.81 24.19
CA GLU A 217 5.29 3.61 23.60
C GLU A 217 5.29 3.49 22.07
N ALA A 218 5.03 2.29 21.52
CA ALA A 218 4.87 2.11 20.09
C ALA A 218 3.74 2.99 19.52
N ARG A 219 2.56 2.98 20.17
CA ARG A 219 1.42 3.82 19.80
C ARG A 219 1.75 5.31 19.91
N LYS A 220 2.47 5.74 20.95
CA LYS A 220 2.92 7.13 21.09
C LYS A 220 3.83 7.55 19.92
N LEU A 221 4.83 6.74 19.58
CA LEU A 221 5.72 7.01 18.45
C LEU A 221 4.99 7.05 17.11
N ILE A 222 4.03 6.13 16.89
CA ILE A 222 3.21 6.14 15.67
C ILE A 222 2.37 7.41 15.59
N ARG A 223 1.73 7.83 16.70
CA ARG A 223 0.94 9.06 16.75
C ARG A 223 1.79 10.28 16.44
N ASP A 224 2.96 10.38 17.08
CA ASP A 224 3.88 11.49 16.88
C ASP A 224 4.43 11.50 15.44
N GLY A 225 4.85 10.34 14.92
CA GLY A 225 5.33 10.19 13.54
C GLY A 225 4.26 10.55 12.50
N ALA A 226 3.01 10.09 12.67
CA ALA A 226 1.91 10.46 11.78
C ALA A 226 1.66 11.97 11.76
N ARG A 227 1.63 12.61 12.93
CA ARG A 227 1.44 14.06 13.06
C ARG A 227 2.59 14.83 12.40
N ASP A 228 3.82 14.43 12.69
CA ASP A 228 5.01 15.17 12.27
C ASP A 228 5.28 14.98 10.77
N ALA A 229 5.01 13.79 10.21
CA ALA A 229 5.02 13.56 8.77
C ALA A 229 4.03 14.47 8.03
N LEU A 230 2.82 14.63 8.53
CA LEU A 230 1.82 15.50 7.88
C LEU A 230 2.12 16.99 8.05
N ARG A 231 2.70 17.42 9.17
CA ARG A 231 3.18 18.80 9.32
C ARG A 231 4.30 19.13 8.33
N ARG A 232 5.09 18.13 7.94
CA ARG A 232 6.15 18.23 6.94
C ARG A 232 5.73 17.73 5.56
N LEU A 233 4.42 17.62 5.27
CA LEU A 233 3.92 16.97 4.06
C LEU A 233 4.57 17.48 2.76
N LYS A 234 4.90 18.78 2.70
CA LYS A 234 5.54 19.42 1.53
C LYS A 234 6.95 18.89 1.20
N GLU A 235 7.60 18.21 2.15
CA GLU A 235 8.93 17.63 1.98
C GLU A 235 8.89 16.28 1.26
N PHE A 236 7.73 15.62 1.23
CA PHE A 236 7.57 14.30 0.63
C PHE A 236 7.11 14.41 -0.82
N LYS A 237 7.66 13.55 -1.69
CA LYS A 237 7.32 13.51 -3.11
C LYS A 237 6.85 12.12 -3.52
N PRO A 238 5.82 11.99 -4.37
CA PRO A 238 5.44 10.71 -4.95
C PRO A 238 6.62 10.10 -5.70
N TYR A 239 6.94 8.83 -5.42
CA TYR A 239 8.02 8.12 -6.10
C TYR A 239 7.49 7.39 -7.33
N ARG A 240 7.94 7.78 -8.53
CA ARG A 240 7.46 7.23 -9.80
C ARG A 240 8.58 6.55 -10.57
N LEU A 241 8.34 5.33 -10.99
CA LEU A 241 9.17 4.67 -11.99
C LEU A 241 8.82 5.17 -13.40
N ALA A 242 9.78 5.08 -14.32
CA ALA A 242 9.53 5.37 -15.73
C ALA A 242 8.79 4.21 -16.39
N SER A 243 7.79 4.52 -17.24
CA SER A 243 7.17 3.55 -18.14
C SER A 243 8.13 3.23 -19.31
N PRO A 244 8.15 1.99 -19.84
CA PRO A 244 7.32 0.84 -19.48
C PRO A 244 7.74 0.19 -18.15
N TYR A 245 6.79 -0.47 -17.50
CA TYR A 245 6.99 -1.21 -16.25
C TYR A 245 7.18 -2.70 -16.54
N LYS A 246 8.40 -3.19 -16.35
CA LYS A 246 8.74 -4.62 -16.41
C LYS A 246 8.63 -5.22 -15.02
N PHE A 247 7.74 -6.18 -14.85
CA PHE A 247 7.59 -6.99 -13.64
C PHE A 247 8.30 -8.32 -13.86
N GLU A 248 9.16 -8.70 -12.92
CA GLU A 248 9.86 -9.98 -12.91
C GLU A 248 9.61 -10.66 -11.57
N ILE A 249 9.04 -11.87 -11.60
CA ILE A 249 8.66 -12.60 -10.39
C ILE A 249 9.41 -13.92 -10.40
N THR A 250 10.23 -14.14 -9.37
CA THR A 250 10.87 -15.43 -9.10
C THR A 250 10.06 -16.17 -8.04
N PHE A 251 9.47 -17.30 -8.41
CA PHE A 251 8.71 -18.14 -7.48
C PHE A 251 9.61 -19.15 -6.74
N SER A 252 9.10 -19.73 -5.66
CA SER A 252 9.77 -20.78 -4.90
C SER A 252 9.74 -22.13 -5.61
N THR A 253 8.73 -22.37 -6.48
CA THR A 253 8.55 -23.63 -7.22
C THR A 253 8.36 -23.39 -8.72
N THR A 254 8.79 -24.37 -9.52
CA THR A 254 8.62 -24.40 -10.98
C THR A 254 7.15 -24.40 -11.38
N ALA A 255 6.30 -25.09 -10.61
CA ALA A 255 4.86 -25.20 -10.89
C ALA A 255 4.13 -23.84 -10.94
N HIS A 256 4.53 -22.87 -10.11
CA HIS A 256 3.97 -21.52 -10.21
C HIS A 256 4.29 -20.87 -11.56
N ALA A 257 5.52 -21.05 -12.07
CA ALA A 257 5.92 -20.54 -13.38
C ALA A 257 5.20 -21.26 -14.53
N ASP A 258 5.01 -22.59 -14.43
CA ASP A 258 4.29 -23.42 -15.41
C ASP A 258 2.82 -22.95 -15.60
N ILE A 259 2.16 -22.57 -14.50
CA ILE A 259 0.80 -22.04 -14.53
C ILE A 259 0.79 -20.58 -15.00
N ALA A 260 1.72 -19.75 -14.49
CA ALA A 260 1.75 -18.32 -14.80
C ALA A 260 2.03 -18.04 -16.28
N GLU A 261 2.86 -18.86 -16.95
CA GLU A 261 3.17 -18.70 -18.37
C GLU A 261 1.98 -18.96 -19.30
N GLN A 262 0.89 -19.56 -18.81
CA GLN A 262 -0.35 -19.74 -19.57
C GLN A 262 -1.11 -18.40 -19.77
N ILE A 263 -0.74 -17.34 -19.04
CA ILE A 263 -1.31 -16.01 -19.24
C ILE A 263 -0.65 -15.37 -20.47
N PRO A 264 -1.41 -14.96 -21.50
CA PRO A 264 -0.83 -14.52 -22.79
C PRO A 264 0.18 -13.37 -22.71
N THR A 265 0.11 -12.52 -21.68
CA THR A 265 1.03 -11.39 -21.48
C THR A 265 2.28 -11.74 -20.66
N VAL A 266 2.39 -12.98 -20.17
CA VAL A 266 3.47 -13.46 -19.31
C VAL A 266 4.46 -14.29 -20.14
N THR A 267 5.75 -14.08 -19.89
CA THR A 267 6.84 -14.82 -20.54
C THR A 267 7.72 -15.48 -19.50
N ARG A 268 7.92 -16.79 -19.62
CA ARG A 268 8.86 -17.54 -18.80
C ARG A 268 10.30 -17.15 -19.13
N GLN A 269 11.08 -16.83 -18.11
CA GLN A 269 12.49 -16.44 -18.24
C GLN A 269 13.42 -17.62 -17.93
N ASP A 270 13.07 -18.41 -16.92
CA ASP A 270 13.80 -19.60 -16.51
C ASP A 270 12.86 -20.60 -15.79
N ALA A 271 13.43 -21.58 -15.07
CA ALA A 271 12.66 -22.59 -14.36
C ALA A 271 11.62 -22.02 -13.38
N LYS A 272 11.88 -20.89 -12.72
CA LYS A 272 11.03 -20.32 -11.66
C LYS A 272 10.67 -18.85 -11.86
N THR A 273 11.27 -18.20 -12.84
CA THR A 273 11.09 -16.76 -13.09
C THR A 273 10.18 -16.52 -14.28
N ILE A 274 9.19 -15.65 -14.10
CA ILE A 274 8.37 -15.10 -15.18
C ILE A 274 8.57 -13.59 -15.28
N SER A 275 8.21 -13.01 -16.42
CA SER A 275 8.11 -11.57 -16.58
C SER A 275 6.92 -11.15 -17.41
N TYR A 276 6.48 -9.91 -17.24
CA TYR A 276 5.54 -9.23 -18.14
C TYR A 276 5.79 -7.72 -18.11
N THR A 277 5.37 -7.03 -19.16
CA THR A 277 5.58 -5.59 -19.30
C THR A 277 4.27 -4.87 -19.61
N THR A 278 4.06 -3.70 -19.03
CA THR A 278 2.88 -2.85 -19.23
C THR A 278 3.27 -1.37 -19.27
N SER A 279 2.49 -0.54 -19.96
CA SER A 279 2.64 0.91 -19.94
C SER A 279 1.93 1.58 -18.77
N ASP A 280 0.94 0.90 -18.17
CA ASP A 280 0.19 1.34 -16.99
C ASP A 280 0.57 0.50 -15.76
N TYR A 281 1.08 1.16 -14.72
CA TYR A 281 1.53 0.51 -13.50
C TYR A 281 0.39 -0.18 -12.77
N LEU A 282 -0.80 0.44 -12.71
CA LEU A 282 -1.92 -0.10 -11.93
C LEU A 282 -2.50 -1.36 -12.57
N SER A 283 -2.54 -1.42 -13.91
CA SER A 283 -2.86 -2.65 -14.65
C SER A 283 -1.86 -3.76 -14.38
N GLY A 284 -0.56 -3.46 -14.36
CA GLY A 284 0.49 -4.43 -13.99
C GLY A 284 0.35 -4.92 -12.55
N TYR A 285 0.15 -4.00 -11.60
CA TYR A 285 -0.08 -4.31 -10.19
C TYR A 285 -1.27 -5.27 -9.98
N ARG A 286 -2.37 -5.10 -10.73
CA ARG A 286 -3.51 -6.03 -10.68
C ARG A 286 -3.13 -7.43 -11.15
N LEU A 287 -2.35 -7.55 -12.22
CA LEU A 287 -1.86 -8.85 -12.69
C LEU A 287 -0.87 -9.47 -11.70
N LEU A 288 0.06 -8.69 -11.14
CA LEU A 288 0.94 -9.12 -10.04
C LEU A 288 0.13 -9.75 -8.92
N ARG A 289 -0.95 -9.08 -8.52
CA ARG A 289 -1.85 -9.56 -7.47
C ARG A 289 -2.54 -10.87 -7.83
N VAL A 290 -3.00 -11.03 -9.07
CA VAL A 290 -3.53 -12.33 -9.53
C VAL A 290 -2.46 -13.43 -9.36
N LEU A 291 -1.23 -13.14 -9.80
CA LEU A 291 -0.12 -14.08 -9.80
C LEU A 291 0.35 -14.49 -8.39
N TYR A 292 0.39 -13.58 -7.41
CA TYR A 292 0.85 -13.96 -6.07
C TYR A 292 -0.29 -14.36 -5.14
N ARG A 293 -1.51 -13.86 -5.32
CA ARG A 293 -2.60 -14.10 -4.36
C ARG A 293 -3.48 -15.28 -4.73
N TYR A 294 -3.74 -15.46 -6.02
CA TYR A 294 -4.77 -16.38 -6.52
C TYR A 294 -4.21 -17.57 -7.29
N LEU A 295 -3.01 -17.45 -7.83
CA LEU A 295 -2.31 -18.59 -8.41
C LEU A 295 -1.88 -19.52 -7.28
N ARG A 296 -2.39 -20.76 -7.32
CA ARG A 296 -1.95 -21.86 -6.46
C ARG A 296 -1.35 -22.94 -7.34
N ALA A 297 -0.31 -23.58 -6.83
CA ALA A 297 0.33 -24.71 -7.49
C ALA A 297 -0.17 -26.07 -6.96
N ASP A 298 -1.19 -26.04 -6.09
CA ASP A 298 -1.82 -27.17 -5.39
C ASP A 298 -3.35 -26.99 -5.26
#